data_AF-A0AAD4KLR1-F1
#
_entry.id   AF-A0AAD4KLR1-F1
#
_cell.length_a   1.000
_cell.length_b   1.000
_cell.length_c   1.000
_cell.angle_alpha   90.00
_cell.angle_beta   90.00
_cell.angle_gamma   90.00
#
_symmetry.space_group_name_H-M   'P 1'
#
loop_
_entity.id
_entity.type
_entity.pdbx_description
1 polymer ?
#
loop_
_entity_poly.entity_id
_entity_poly.type
_entity_poly.pdbx_seq_one_letter_code
_entity_poly.pdbx_strand_id
1 'polypeptide(L)'
;MSAYSFRKLINLQISPCVAAETPNVVSISLHPGVVDTEMTIDSFERCALDTPEPVAGVGVWLCTEKARFLNGRFVNSNWDVDDLYERREEIQGGKFLQVDLMGPFVPSNLRNNYLNA
;
A
#
# COMPACT_ATOMS: atom_id res chain seq x y z
N MET A 1 -8.66 1.21 -19.23
CA MET A 1 -7.35 1.13 -18.54
C MET A 1 -6.92 2.43 -17.89
N SER A 2 -6.81 3.57 -18.60
CA SER A 2 -6.29 4.81 -18.00
C SER A 2 -7.07 5.29 -16.77
N ALA A 3 -8.40 5.39 -16.85
CA ALA A 3 -9.24 5.79 -15.71
C ALA A 3 -9.12 4.83 -14.51
N TYR A 4 -8.92 3.53 -14.78
CA TYR A 4 -8.69 2.52 -13.74
C TYR A 4 -7.35 2.76 -13.03
N SER A 5 -6.27 2.96 -13.79
CA SER A 5 -4.94 3.24 -13.22
C SER A 5 -4.94 4.50 -12.37
N PHE A 6 -5.56 5.59 -12.83
CA PHE A 6 -5.71 6.81 -12.03
C PHE A 6 -6.49 6.56 -10.74
N ARG A 7 -7.61 5.84 -10.81
CA ARG A 7 -8.42 5.54 -9.62
C ARG A 7 -7.67 4.69 -8.61
N LYS A 8 -6.89 3.70 -9.06
CA LYS A 8 -6.05 2.91 -8.15
C LYS A 8 -4.95 3.74 -7.51
N LEU A 9 -4.30 4.63 -8.26
CA LEU A 9 -3.31 5.57 -7.71
C LEU A 9 -3.94 6.51 -6.66
N ILE A 10 -5.14 7.03 -6.93
CA ILE A 10 -5.88 7.87 -5.98
C ILE A 10 -6.17 7.11 -4.69
N ASN A 11 -6.59 5.84 -4.75
CA ASN A 11 -6.82 5.05 -3.54
C ASN A 11 -5.56 4.93 -2.67
N LEU A 12 -4.38 4.76 -3.29
CA LEU A 12 -3.09 4.71 -2.57
C LEU A 12 -2.80 6.02 -1.83
N GLN A 13 -3.23 7.16 -2.36
CA GLN A 13 -3.02 8.50 -1.77
C GLN A 13 -4.09 8.89 -0.75
N ILE A 14 -5.33 8.42 -0.91
CA ILE A 14 -6.39 8.68 0.07
C ILE A 14 -6.08 8.01 1.42
N SER A 15 -5.49 6.81 1.40
CA SER A 15 -5.19 6.05 2.61
C SER A 15 -4.34 6.81 3.64
N PRO A 16 -3.17 7.41 3.30
CA PRO A 16 -2.42 8.24 4.23
C PRO A 16 -3.16 9.52 4.66
N CYS A 17 -3.96 10.15 3.79
CA CYS A 17 -4.77 11.30 4.17
C CYS A 17 -5.79 10.94 5.27
N VAL A 18 -6.53 9.85 5.09
CA VAL A 18 -7.49 9.35 6.10
C VAL A 18 -6.76 9.02 7.40
N ALA A 19 -5.61 8.33 7.33
CA ALA A 19 -4.82 7.99 8.50
C ALA A 19 -4.35 9.23 9.29
N ALA A 20 -4.02 10.33 8.60
CA ALA A 20 -3.58 11.58 9.21
C ALA A 20 -4.74 12.40 9.80
N GLU A 21 -5.90 12.41 9.13
CA GLU A 21 -7.05 13.24 9.49
C GLU A 21 -8.01 12.57 10.49
N THR A 22 -7.98 11.25 10.61
CA THR A 22 -8.91 10.48 11.45
C THR A 22 -8.18 9.55 12.42
N PRO A 23 -7.75 10.05 13.61
CA PRO A 23 -6.89 9.30 14.54
C PRO A 23 -7.48 7.98 15.06
N ASN A 24 -8.80 7.84 15.03
CA ASN A 24 -9.53 6.65 15.47
C ASN A 24 -9.75 5.62 14.36
N VAL A 25 -9.32 5.88 13.13
CA VAL A 25 -9.48 5.00 11.97
C VAL A 25 -8.10 4.56 11.50
N VAL A 26 -7.98 3.26 11.20
CA VAL A 26 -6.81 2.70 10.52
C VAL A 26 -7.15 2.60 9.04
N SER A 27 -6.35 3.23 8.19
CA SER A 27 -6.55 3.24 6.74
C SER A 27 -5.35 2.61 6.05
N ILE A 28 -5.58 1.49 5.37
CA ILE A 28 -4.53 0.69 4.72
C ILE A 28 -4.99 0.37 3.29
N SER A 29 -4.10 0.55 2.32
CA SER A 29 -4.35 0.14 0.94
C SER A 29 -3.86 -1.30 0.72
N LEU A 30 -4.76 -2.21 0.37
CA LEU A 30 -4.42 -3.60 0.05
C LEU A 30 -4.43 -3.82 -1.47
N HIS A 31 -3.29 -4.25 -2.02
CA HIS A 31 -3.23 -4.85 -3.35
C HIS A 31 -3.64 -6.31 -3.28
N PRO A 32 -4.67 -6.72 -4.04
CA PRO A 32 -5.24 -8.05 -3.90
C PRO A 32 -4.47 -9.14 -4.66
N GLY A 33 -3.47 -8.77 -5.46
CA GLY A 33 -2.93 -9.64 -6.51
C GLY A 33 -3.78 -9.58 -7.78
N VAL A 34 -3.63 -10.56 -8.66
CA VAL A 34 -4.46 -10.74 -9.87
C VAL A 34 -5.22 -12.05 -9.72
N VAL A 35 -6.39 -11.96 -9.11
CA VAL A 35 -7.31 -13.09 -8.93
C VAL A 35 -8.28 -13.13 -10.11
N ASP A 36 -8.53 -14.32 -10.64
CA ASP A 36 -9.51 -14.48 -11.71
C ASP A 36 -10.94 -14.27 -11.21
N THR A 37 -11.65 -13.29 -11.78
CA THR A 37 -12.99 -12.86 -11.38
C THR A 37 -13.77 -12.40 -12.60
N GLU A 38 -15.07 -12.16 -12.45
CA GLU A 38 -15.90 -11.56 -13.51
C GLU A 38 -15.42 -10.16 -13.97
N MET A 39 -14.55 -9.48 -13.20
CA MET A 39 -13.94 -8.20 -13.57
C MET A 39 -12.63 -8.36 -14.36
N THR A 40 -12.08 -9.56 -14.47
CA THR A 40 -10.86 -9.82 -15.24
C THR A 40 -11.14 -9.53 -16.71
N ILE A 41 -10.29 -8.72 -17.34
CA ILE A 41 -10.35 -8.51 -18.79
C ILE A 41 -9.43 -9.51 -19.50
N ASP A 42 -9.76 -9.89 -20.73
CA ASP A 42 -9.05 -10.91 -21.53
C ASP A 42 -7.53 -10.71 -21.54
N SER A 43 -7.09 -9.45 -21.59
CA SER A 43 -5.65 -9.10 -21.60
C SER A 43 -4.91 -9.43 -20.29
N PHE A 44 -5.62 -9.68 -19.20
CA PHE A 44 -5.05 -10.03 -17.88
C PHE A 44 -5.28 -11.48 -17.47
N GLU A 45 -6.07 -12.28 -18.21
CA GLU A 45 -6.34 -13.69 -17.87
C GLU A 45 -5.05 -14.50 -17.68
N ARG A 46 -4.06 -14.30 -18.54
CA ARG A 46 -2.75 -14.98 -18.46
C ARG A 46 -1.95 -14.63 -17.21
N CYS A 47 -2.27 -13.50 -16.59
CA CYS A 47 -1.64 -13.01 -15.38
C CYS A 47 -2.49 -13.29 -14.13
N ALA A 48 -3.73 -13.78 -14.28
CA ALA A 48 -4.67 -14.04 -13.20
C ALA A 48 -4.37 -15.39 -12.53
N LEU A 49 -3.20 -15.47 -11.90
CA LEU A 49 -2.65 -16.70 -11.32
C LEU A 49 -2.85 -16.79 -9.80
N ASP A 50 -3.24 -15.68 -9.15
CA ASP A 50 -3.45 -15.67 -7.71
C ASP A 50 -4.81 -16.30 -7.37
N THR A 51 -4.84 -17.05 -6.27
CA THR A 51 -6.09 -17.56 -5.69
C THR A 51 -6.67 -16.52 -4.72
N PRO A 52 -7.97 -16.57 -4.36
CA PRO A 52 -8.57 -15.57 -3.47
C PRO A 52 -8.13 -15.67 -1.99
N GLU A 53 -7.53 -16.78 -1.58
CA GLU A 53 -7.21 -17.06 -0.17
C GLU A 53 -6.19 -16.08 0.43
N PRO A 54 -5.06 -15.71 -0.22
CA PRO A 54 -4.09 -14.78 0.35
C PRO A 54 -4.68 -13.40 0.62
N VAL A 55 -5.44 -12.83 -0.33
CA VAL A 55 -6.09 -11.52 -0.13
C VAL A 55 -7.13 -11.55 0.98
N ALA A 56 -7.89 -12.65 1.09
CA ALA A 56 -8.85 -12.82 2.19
C ALA A 56 -8.15 -12.92 3.55
N GLY A 57 -7.10 -13.74 3.64
CA GLY A 57 -6.32 -13.93 4.87
C GLY A 57 -5.63 -12.65 5.33
N VAL A 58 -4.90 -11.98 4.43
CA VAL A 58 -4.28 -10.68 4.73
C VAL A 58 -5.33 -9.64 5.09
N GLY A 59 -6.46 -9.60 4.38
CA GLY A 59 -7.57 -8.69 4.70
C GLY A 59 -8.07 -8.83 6.13
N VAL A 60 -8.26 -10.06 6.61
CA VAL A 60 -8.65 -10.33 8.01
C VAL A 60 -7.54 -9.93 8.98
N TRP A 61 -6.29 -10.26 8.68
CA TRP A 61 -5.15 -9.91 9.54
C TRP A 61 -4.96 -8.39 9.69
N LEU A 62 -5.20 -7.62 8.61
CA LEU A 62 -5.12 -6.16 8.62
C LEU A 62 -6.16 -5.49 9.56
N CYS A 63 -7.24 -6.19 9.92
CA CYS A 63 -8.22 -5.73 10.90
C CYS A 63 -7.77 -5.91 12.36
N THR A 64 -6.61 -6.52 12.61
CA THR A 64 -6.11 -6.77 13.96
C THR A 64 -5.25 -5.62 14.50
N GLU A 65 -5.10 -5.56 15.82
CA GLU A 65 -4.20 -4.61 16.49
C GLU A 65 -2.74 -4.75 16.02
N LYS A 66 -2.32 -5.97 15.66
CA LYS A 66 -0.95 -6.25 15.18
C LYS A 66 -0.61 -5.50 13.91
N ALA A 67 -1.59 -5.21 13.05
CA ALA A 67 -1.37 -4.57 11.77
C ALA A 67 -1.35 -3.03 11.85
N ARG A 68 -1.62 -2.41 13.00
CA ARG A 68 -1.75 -0.94 13.13
C ARG A 68 -0.51 -0.14 12.70
N PHE A 69 0.68 -0.75 12.73
CA PHE A 69 1.90 -0.11 12.24
C PHE A 69 1.87 0.23 10.74
N LEU A 70 0.94 -0.39 10.00
CA LEU A 70 0.69 -0.16 8.58
C LEU A 70 -0.30 0.99 8.32
N ASN A 71 -0.77 1.70 9.35
CA ASN A 71 -1.70 2.82 9.15
C ASN A 71 -1.12 3.87 8.18
N GLY A 72 -1.88 4.21 7.14
CA GLY A 72 -1.48 5.09 6.04
C GLY A 72 -0.57 4.45 4.98
N ARG A 73 -0.35 3.14 5.03
CA ARG A 73 0.56 2.40 4.14
C ARG A 73 -0.17 1.49 3.15
N PHE A 74 0.59 0.96 2.22
CA PHE A 74 0.16 0.02 1.19
C PHE A 74 0.79 -1.36 1.38
N VAL A 75 0.01 -2.43 1.22
CA VAL A 75 0.48 -3.82 1.34
C VAL A 75 -0.02 -4.66 0.18
N ASN A 76 0.80 -5.61 -0.27
CA ASN A 76 0.37 -6.64 -1.22
C ASN A 76 -0.06 -7.92 -0.49
N SER A 77 -1.12 -8.58 -0.96
CA SER A 77 -1.63 -9.83 -0.39
C SER A 77 -0.63 -10.98 -0.44
N ASN A 78 0.39 -10.91 -1.29
CA ASN A 78 1.45 -11.92 -1.37
C ASN A 78 2.49 -11.84 -0.24
N TRP A 79 2.38 -10.88 0.69
CA TRP A 79 3.26 -10.83 1.86
C TRP A 79 2.93 -11.94 2.87
N ASP A 80 3.97 -12.50 3.48
CA ASP A 80 3.84 -13.20 4.75
C ASP A 80 3.61 -12.15 5.86
N VAL A 81 2.56 -12.36 6.65
CA VAL A 81 2.13 -11.41 7.69
C VAL A 81 3.04 -11.44 8.93
N ASP A 82 3.69 -12.57 9.20
CA ASP A 82 4.67 -12.68 10.28
C ASP A 82 5.95 -11.96 9.87
N ASP A 83 6.43 -12.13 8.63
CA ASP A 83 7.55 -11.36 8.09
C ASP A 83 7.31 -9.84 8.14
N LEU A 84 6.09 -9.40 7.75
CA LEU A 84 5.71 -7.99 7.86
C LEU A 84 5.79 -7.48 9.31
N TYR A 85 5.33 -8.28 10.27
CA TYR A 85 5.29 -7.90 11.67
C TYR A 85 6.68 -7.89 12.32
N GLU A 86 7.55 -8.83 11.95
CA GLU A 86 8.95 -8.86 12.39
C GLU A 86 9.71 -7.62 11.91
N ARG A 87 9.42 -7.15 10.69
CA ARG A 87 10.04 -5.95 10.10
C ARG A 87 9.35 -4.63 10.45
N ARG A 88 8.36 -4.63 11.34
CA ARG A 88 7.54 -3.43 11.65
C ARG A 88 8.37 -2.21 12.04
N GLU A 89 9.45 -2.38 12.81
CA GLU A 89 10.28 -1.28 13.30
C GLU A 89 11.07 -0.63 12.16
N GLU A 90 11.59 -1.44 11.23
CA GLU A 90 12.22 -0.98 9.98
C GLU A 90 11.20 -0.21 9.11
N ILE A 91 10.01 -0.79 8.94
CA ILE A 91 8.93 -0.18 8.15
C ILE A 91 8.50 1.17 8.74
N GLN A 92 8.38 1.26 10.06
CA GLN A 92 8.00 2.48 10.76
C GLN A 92 9.09 3.54 10.77
N GLY A 93 10.35 3.12 10.91
CA GLY A 93 11.52 4.00 10.91
C GLY A 93 11.81 4.64 9.55
N GLY A 94 11.25 4.10 8.47
CA GLY A 94 11.40 4.62 7.11
C GLY A 94 10.07 4.93 6.39
N LYS A 95 10.21 5.39 5.14
CA LYS A 95 9.10 5.62 4.21
C LYS A 95 8.74 4.36 3.40
N PHE A 96 8.99 3.17 3.96
CA PHE A 96 8.66 1.91 3.28
C PHE A 96 7.16 1.71 3.18
N LEU A 97 6.71 1.06 2.11
CA LEU A 97 5.29 0.78 1.88
C LEU A 97 4.42 2.05 1.78
N GLN A 98 5.02 3.19 1.45
CA GLN A 98 4.33 4.45 1.19
C GLN A 98 4.48 4.83 -0.28
N VAL A 99 3.45 5.46 -0.84
CA VAL A 99 3.54 6.06 -2.17
C VAL A 99 3.76 7.56 -1.97
N ASP A 100 4.96 8.02 -2.29
CA ASP A 100 5.39 9.40 -2.05
C ASP A 100 5.90 10.07 -3.34
N LEU A 101 5.85 11.40 -3.38
CA LEU A 101 6.35 12.21 -4.49
C LEU A 101 7.84 12.49 -4.28
N MET A 102 8.67 11.58 -4.78
CA MET A 102 10.12 11.71 -4.67
C MET A 102 10.72 12.44 -5.88
N GLY A 103 11.33 13.60 -5.62
CA GLY A 103 12.11 14.37 -6.59
C GLY A 103 13.57 14.49 -6.14
N PRO A 104 14.41 13.45 -6.31
CA PRO A 104 15.76 13.43 -5.73
C PRO A 104 16.70 14.49 -6.36
N PHE A 105 16.33 15.02 -7.52
CA PHE A 105 17.06 16.08 -8.20
C PHE A 105 16.40 17.43 -7.93
N VAL A 106 16.74 18.02 -6.78
CA VAL A 106 16.34 19.38 -6.44
C VAL A 106 17.44 20.38 -6.78
N PRO A 107 17.08 21.60 -7.22
CA PRO A 107 18.03 22.70 -7.39
C PRO A 107 18.90 22.88 -6.14
N SER A 108 20.18 23.24 -6.32
CA SER A 108 21.17 23.33 -5.24
C SER A 108 20.70 24.22 -4.07
N ASN A 109 19.92 25.25 -4.38
CA ASN A 109 19.35 26.19 -3.41
C ASN A 109 18.18 25.62 -2.59
N LEU A 110 17.66 24.44 -2.93
CA LEU A 110 16.54 23.78 -2.25
C LEU A 110 16.95 22.46 -1.57
N ARG A 111 18.19 21.99 -1.78
CA ARG A 111 18.66 20.66 -1.35
C ARG A 111 18.55 20.38 0.15
N ASN A 112 18.74 21.39 1.00
CA ASN A 112 18.67 21.23 2.45
C ASN A 112 17.23 21.06 2.98
N ASN A 113 16.22 21.48 2.21
CA ASN A 113 14.82 21.45 2.67
C ASN A 113 14.12 20.11 2.41
N TYR A 114 14.62 19.30 1.48
CA TYR A 114 13.95 18.07 1.02
C TYR A 114 14.67 16.77 1.40
N LEU A 115 15.88 16.84 1.98
CA LEU A 115 16.63 15.64 2.39
C LEU A 115 16.29 15.14 3.81
N ASN A 116 15.53 15.91 4.59
CA ASN A 116 15.18 15.60 5.98
C ASN A 116 13.67 15.47 6.23
N ALA A 117 12.86 15.37 5.15
CA ALA A 117 11.40 15.29 5.21
C ALA A 117 10.90 13.90 4.79
#